data_AF-A0A654CVC3-F1
#
_entry.id   AF-A0A654CVC3-F1
#
_cell.length_a   1.000
_cell.length_b   1.000
_cell.length_c   1.000
_cell.angle_alpha   90.00
_cell.angle_beta   90.00
_cell.angle_gamma   90.00
#
_symmetry.space_group_name_H-M   'P 1'
#
loop_
_entity.id
_entity.type
_entity.pdbx_description
1 polymer ?
#
loop_
_entity_poly.entity_id
_entity_poly.type
_entity_poly.pdbx_seq_one_letter_code
_entity_poly.pdbx_strand_id
1 'polypeptide(L)'
;MAHLSQIRIPATYMRGGTSKGVFFRLQDLPQSCQVPGAARDKLFMRVIGSPDPYAAQIDGMGGATSSTSKCVILSKSSQPDHDVDYLYGQVSIDKAFVDWSGNCGNLSTGAGAFAIHAGLLDPARIPENGVCVVRIWQANIQKTIIAHVPITNGQVQETGDFELDGVTFPAAEIVLEFLDPSDDGEEGGSMFPTGNLVDDLDVPGVGTFKATMITAGIPTVFVNAEDIGYQGTELREQINGDPEQLARFEKIRVAGALRMGLIKTADEALTRQHTPKIAFVAEPKDYLSSSGKTVPAGEIDLLVRALSMGKLHHAMMGTCAVAIGTAAAIPGTLVNLAAGGSAREAVRFGHPSGTLRVGAQAALVDGQWTVTKAIMSRSARILMEGWVRVPGDAL
;
A
#
# COMPACT_ATOMS: atom_id res chain seq x y z
N MET A 1 -41.17 9.17 -10.99
CA MET A 1 -40.98 7.79 -10.48
C MET A 1 -40.32 7.91 -9.11
N ALA A 2 -40.74 7.13 -8.11
CA ALA A 2 -40.23 7.25 -6.73
C ALA A 2 -38.79 6.72 -6.56
N HIS A 3 -38.32 5.84 -7.47
CA HIS A 3 -36.97 5.29 -7.46
C HIS A 3 -36.32 5.45 -8.84
N LEU A 4 -35.11 5.99 -8.87
CA LEU A 4 -34.33 6.12 -10.09
C LEU A 4 -33.69 4.78 -10.46
N SER A 5 -33.60 4.49 -11.75
CA SER A 5 -32.81 3.34 -12.22
C SER A 5 -31.34 3.50 -11.86
N GLN A 6 -30.63 2.38 -11.78
CA GLN A 6 -29.17 2.42 -11.60
C GLN A 6 -28.48 3.10 -12.79
N ILE A 7 -27.39 3.81 -12.50
CA ILE A 7 -26.46 4.31 -13.51
C ILE A 7 -25.38 3.26 -13.80
N ARG A 8 -24.88 3.24 -15.03
CA ARG A 8 -23.75 2.39 -15.45
C ARG A 8 -22.50 3.25 -15.59
N ILE A 9 -21.43 2.88 -14.93
CA ILE A 9 -20.16 3.63 -14.94
C ILE A 9 -19.07 2.68 -15.43
N PRO A 10 -18.36 3.00 -16.53
CA PRO A 10 -17.26 2.18 -17.03
C PRO A 10 -16.20 1.98 -15.94
N ALA A 11 -15.78 0.75 -15.74
CA ALA A 11 -14.83 0.38 -14.70
C ALA A 11 -14.12 -0.94 -15.02
N THR A 12 -12.96 -1.12 -14.41
CA THR A 12 -12.20 -2.38 -14.48
C THR A 12 -11.87 -2.85 -13.07
N TYR A 13 -12.25 -4.08 -12.74
CA TYR A 13 -11.89 -4.71 -11.48
C TYR A 13 -10.60 -5.50 -11.67
N MET A 14 -9.55 -5.10 -10.98
CA MET A 14 -8.21 -5.66 -11.17
C MET A 14 -7.63 -6.19 -9.86
N ARG A 15 -6.79 -7.22 -9.99
CA ARG A 15 -5.79 -7.56 -8.98
C ARG A 15 -4.52 -6.78 -9.32
N GLY A 16 -3.97 -6.06 -8.35
CA GLY A 16 -2.62 -5.49 -8.41
C GLY A 16 -1.85 -5.93 -7.18
N GLY A 17 -0.74 -6.65 -7.36
CA GLY A 17 -0.04 -7.33 -6.28
C GLY A 17 -1.00 -8.26 -5.52
N THR A 18 -1.01 -8.12 -4.18
CA THR A 18 -1.89 -8.86 -3.26
C THR A 18 -3.14 -8.06 -2.85
N SER A 19 -3.60 -7.12 -3.71
CA SER A 19 -4.80 -6.32 -3.49
C SER A 19 -5.76 -6.44 -4.68
N LYS A 20 -7.04 -6.18 -4.44
CA LYS A 20 -8.04 -5.96 -5.50
C LYS A 20 -8.61 -4.55 -5.38
N GLY A 21 -8.91 -3.92 -6.52
CA GLY A 21 -9.52 -2.60 -6.56
C GLY A 21 -10.35 -2.37 -7.81
N VAL A 22 -11.26 -1.41 -7.73
CA VAL A 22 -12.06 -0.94 -8.87
C VAL A 22 -11.38 0.29 -9.47
N PHE A 23 -10.99 0.18 -10.74
CA PHE A 23 -10.26 1.19 -11.50
C PHE A 23 -11.21 1.94 -12.43
N PHE A 24 -11.04 3.26 -12.47
CA PHE A 24 -11.82 4.18 -13.29
C PHE A 24 -10.89 5.09 -14.09
N ARG A 25 -11.28 5.43 -15.32
CA ARG A 25 -10.75 6.64 -15.96
C ARG A 25 -11.51 7.84 -15.43
N LEU A 26 -10.81 8.95 -15.19
CA LEU A 26 -11.45 10.17 -14.69
C LEU A 26 -12.63 10.61 -15.56
N GLN A 27 -12.45 10.58 -16.88
CA GLN A 27 -13.46 10.99 -17.87
C GLN A 27 -14.71 10.09 -17.91
N ASP A 28 -14.63 8.86 -17.39
CA ASP A 28 -15.76 7.93 -17.35
C ASP A 28 -16.64 8.11 -16.11
N LEU A 29 -16.17 8.86 -15.11
CA LEU A 29 -16.94 9.18 -13.93
C LEU A 29 -18.07 10.18 -14.25
N PRO A 30 -19.20 10.13 -13.53
CA PRO A 30 -20.20 11.20 -13.55
C PRO A 30 -19.55 12.57 -13.32
N GLN A 31 -20.05 13.61 -13.97
CA GLN A 31 -19.44 14.95 -13.96
C GLN A 31 -19.18 15.48 -12.54
N SER A 32 -20.12 15.25 -11.60
CA SER A 32 -19.97 15.64 -10.19
C SER A 32 -18.84 14.92 -9.45
N CYS A 33 -18.40 13.76 -9.95
CA CYS A 33 -17.33 12.94 -9.37
C CYS A 33 -15.97 13.17 -10.04
N GLN A 34 -15.90 13.93 -11.15
CA GLN A 34 -14.66 14.25 -11.85
C GLN A 34 -13.77 15.24 -11.09
N VAL A 35 -14.29 15.89 -10.05
CA VAL A 35 -13.50 16.69 -9.10
C VAL A 35 -13.53 16.06 -7.70
N PRO A 36 -12.51 16.27 -6.86
CA PRO A 36 -12.53 15.79 -5.48
C PRO A 36 -13.72 16.39 -4.71
N GLY A 37 -14.39 15.58 -3.89
CA GLY A 37 -15.49 16.04 -3.05
C GLY A 37 -16.53 14.97 -2.72
N ALA A 38 -17.56 15.37 -2.00
CA ALA A 38 -18.56 14.47 -1.43
C ALA A 38 -19.27 13.56 -2.45
N ALA A 39 -19.53 14.04 -3.67
CA ALA A 39 -20.16 13.22 -4.71
C ALA A 39 -19.26 12.05 -5.16
N ARG A 40 -17.94 12.29 -5.27
CA ARG A 40 -16.96 11.23 -5.57
C ARG A 40 -16.89 10.22 -4.43
N ASP A 41 -16.83 10.69 -3.19
CA ASP A 41 -16.75 9.81 -2.02
C ASP A 41 -18.01 8.94 -1.90
N LYS A 42 -19.20 9.53 -2.06
CA LYS A 42 -20.47 8.79 -2.08
C LYS A 42 -20.51 7.74 -3.18
N LEU A 43 -20.08 8.08 -4.40
CA LEU A 43 -19.98 7.13 -5.49
C LEU A 43 -19.09 5.94 -5.09
N PHE A 44 -17.91 6.20 -4.56
CA PHE A 44 -16.93 5.16 -4.25
C PHE A 44 -17.38 4.28 -3.10
N MET A 45 -17.95 4.88 -2.06
CA MET A 45 -18.62 4.16 -0.98
C MET A 45 -19.72 3.25 -1.53
N ARG A 46 -20.59 3.74 -2.42
CA ARG A 46 -21.68 2.93 -2.96
C ARG A 46 -21.21 1.82 -3.90
N VAL A 47 -20.21 2.09 -4.75
CA VAL A 47 -19.58 1.08 -5.62
C VAL A 47 -19.01 -0.07 -4.78
N ILE A 48 -18.34 0.26 -3.68
CA ILE A 48 -17.70 -0.73 -2.81
C ILE A 48 -18.72 -1.42 -1.89
N GLY A 49 -19.84 -0.79 -1.58
CA GLY A 49 -20.86 -1.32 -0.68
C GLY A 49 -20.62 -0.90 0.77
N SER A 50 -20.27 0.37 1.00
CA SER A 50 -19.97 0.94 2.31
C SER A 50 -20.77 2.23 2.57
N PRO A 51 -20.96 2.64 3.84
CA PRO A 51 -20.67 1.87 5.06
C PRO A 51 -21.58 0.64 5.18
N ASP A 52 -21.01 -0.48 5.60
CA ASP A 52 -21.74 -1.74 5.80
C ASP A 52 -21.71 -2.16 7.27
N PRO A 53 -22.85 -2.10 7.99
CA PRO A 53 -22.92 -2.55 9.39
C PRO A 53 -22.68 -4.07 9.55
N TYR A 54 -22.79 -4.85 8.47
CA TYR A 54 -22.51 -6.29 8.47
C TYR A 54 -21.02 -6.61 8.26
N ALA A 55 -20.20 -5.61 7.94
CA ALA A 55 -18.78 -5.76 7.64
C ALA A 55 -18.50 -6.88 6.60
N ALA A 56 -19.37 -7.00 5.59
CA ALA A 56 -19.34 -8.06 4.59
C ALA A 56 -19.26 -7.52 3.14
N GLN A 57 -19.69 -6.27 2.92
CA GLN A 57 -19.74 -5.58 1.62
C GLN A 57 -20.52 -6.36 0.56
N ILE A 58 -21.56 -7.10 0.97
CA ILE A 58 -22.37 -7.96 0.09
C ILE A 58 -23.08 -7.17 -1.02
N ASP A 59 -23.47 -5.93 -0.76
CA ASP A 59 -24.18 -5.06 -1.72
C ASP A 59 -23.22 -4.10 -2.44
N GLY A 60 -22.05 -4.60 -2.85
CA GLY A 60 -21.04 -3.85 -3.58
C GLY A 60 -19.87 -4.70 -4.07
N MET A 61 -18.85 -4.03 -4.62
CA MET A 61 -17.65 -4.66 -5.18
C MET A 61 -16.58 -4.98 -4.12
N GLY A 62 -16.78 -4.51 -2.89
CA GLY A 62 -15.88 -4.74 -1.77
C GLY A 62 -15.78 -6.20 -1.38
N GLY A 63 -14.70 -6.57 -0.69
CA GLY A 63 -14.49 -7.93 -0.19
C GLY A 63 -14.30 -8.00 1.32
N ALA A 64 -14.78 -7.00 2.05
CA ALA A 64 -14.72 -6.89 3.51
C ALA A 64 -13.31 -6.99 4.13
N THR A 65 -12.28 -6.59 3.38
CA THR A 65 -10.92 -6.44 3.92
C THR A 65 -10.31 -5.15 3.42
N SER A 66 -9.33 -4.61 4.15
CA SER A 66 -8.61 -3.41 3.70
C SER A 66 -7.93 -3.62 2.34
N SER A 67 -7.52 -4.86 2.02
CA SER A 67 -6.88 -5.25 0.75
C SER A 67 -7.85 -5.34 -0.43
N THR A 68 -9.17 -5.32 -0.19
CA THR A 68 -10.24 -5.48 -1.20
C THR A 68 -11.32 -4.40 -1.17
N SER A 69 -11.14 -3.36 -0.35
CA SER A 69 -12.03 -2.19 -0.24
C SER A 69 -11.33 -0.94 -0.79
N LYS A 70 -11.12 -0.89 -2.11
CA LYS A 70 -10.21 0.06 -2.77
C LYS A 70 -10.77 0.53 -4.10
N CYS A 71 -10.71 1.84 -4.33
CA CYS A 71 -10.99 2.46 -5.62
C CYS A 71 -9.78 3.22 -6.14
N VAL A 72 -9.64 3.28 -7.46
CA VAL A 72 -8.53 3.93 -8.15
C VAL A 72 -9.08 4.79 -9.30
N ILE A 73 -8.58 6.00 -9.44
CA ILE A 73 -8.81 6.87 -10.58
C ILE A 73 -7.49 7.07 -11.31
N LEU A 74 -7.49 6.88 -12.63
CA LEU A 74 -6.41 7.32 -13.50
C LEU A 74 -6.89 8.40 -14.49
N SER A 75 -6.00 9.33 -14.79
CA SER A 75 -6.15 10.32 -15.86
C SER A 75 -4.82 10.53 -16.57
N LYS A 76 -4.84 11.14 -17.76
CA LYS A 76 -3.62 11.66 -18.36
C LYS A 76 -2.98 12.69 -17.42
N SER A 77 -1.67 12.62 -17.24
CA SER A 77 -0.98 13.55 -16.37
C SER A 77 -0.82 14.92 -17.02
N SER A 78 -0.94 15.98 -16.22
CA SER A 78 -0.46 17.32 -16.58
C SER A 78 0.94 17.60 -16.03
N GLN A 79 1.51 16.69 -15.24
CA GLN A 79 2.85 16.85 -14.69
C GLN A 79 3.91 16.57 -15.77
N PRO A 80 4.95 17.42 -15.88
CA PRO A 80 6.09 17.14 -16.72
C PRO A 80 6.65 15.75 -16.45
N ASP A 81 7.10 15.07 -17.50
CA ASP A 81 7.73 13.74 -17.43
C ASP A 81 6.87 12.60 -16.86
N HIS A 82 5.55 12.79 -16.75
CA HIS A 82 4.63 11.74 -16.33
C HIS A 82 3.62 11.42 -17.44
N ASP A 83 3.20 10.15 -17.50
CA ASP A 83 2.22 9.67 -18.47
C ASP A 83 0.80 9.75 -17.91
N VAL A 84 0.63 9.36 -16.64
CA VAL A 84 -0.68 9.29 -15.97
C VAL A 84 -0.64 9.78 -14.53
N ASP A 85 -1.72 10.43 -14.10
CA ASP A 85 -2.00 10.68 -12.69
C ASP A 85 -2.74 9.48 -12.11
N TYR A 86 -2.32 9.05 -10.93
CA TYR A 86 -2.90 7.96 -10.18
C TYR A 86 -3.38 8.45 -8.81
N LEU A 87 -4.68 8.34 -8.59
CA LEU A 87 -5.32 8.67 -7.32
C LEU A 87 -5.95 7.41 -6.71
N TYR A 88 -5.65 7.16 -5.44
CA TYR A 88 -6.09 6.01 -4.67
C TYR A 88 -7.00 6.44 -3.52
N GLY A 89 -8.15 5.77 -3.41
CA GLY A 89 -9.07 5.91 -2.29
C GLY A 89 -9.21 4.60 -1.51
N GLN A 90 -8.86 4.62 -0.22
CA GLN A 90 -9.17 3.55 0.72
C GLN A 90 -10.58 3.75 1.26
N VAL A 91 -11.52 2.89 0.88
CA VAL A 91 -12.90 2.97 1.37
C VAL A 91 -13.00 2.25 2.70
N SER A 92 -13.48 2.93 3.74
CA SER A 92 -13.77 2.32 5.05
C SER A 92 -14.91 1.31 4.90
N ILE A 93 -14.81 0.18 5.61
CA ILE A 93 -15.84 -0.85 5.56
C ILE A 93 -17.08 -0.38 6.35
N ASP A 94 -16.85 0.11 7.57
CA ASP A 94 -17.84 0.39 8.61
C ASP A 94 -18.26 1.87 8.69
N LYS A 95 -17.44 2.80 8.18
CA LYS A 95 -17.70 4.24 8.24
C LYS A 95 -17.96 4.83 6.85
N ALA A 96 -18.76 5.90 6.81
CA ALA A 96 -19.00 6.66 5.59
C ALA A 96 -17.78 7.55 5.27
N PHE A 97 -16.67 6.94 4.86
CA PHE A 97 -15.40 7.64 4.66
C PHE A 97 -14.55 6.99 3.57
N VAL A 98 -13.92 7.84 2.76
CA VAL A 98 -12.87 7.46 1.81
C VAL A 98 -11.59 8.21 2.20
N ASP A 99 -10.55 7.45 2.51
CA ASP A 99 -9.24 8.01 2.87
C ASP A 99 -8.38 8.17 1.61
N TRP A 100 -7.98 9.41 1.34
CA TRP A 100 -7.14 9.81 0.21
C TRP A 100 -5.71 10.19 0.62
N SER A 101 -5.31 9.95 1.89
CA SER A 101 -4.06 10.47 2.47
C SER A 101 -2.79 9.71 2.08
N GLY A 102 -2.89 8.59 1.36
CA GLY A 102 -1.76 7.73 1.08
C GLY A 102 -1.81 7.06 -0.28
N ASN A 103 -0.78 6.25 -0.55
CA ASN A 103 -0.69 5.43 -1.75
C ASN A 103 -1.01 3.95 -1.45
N CYS A 104 -1.50 3.22 -2.45
CA CYS A 104 -1.48 1.76 -2.47
C CYS A 104 -0.39 1.23 -3.42
N GLY A 105 0.75 0.81 -2.86
CA GLY A 105 1.86 0.25 -3.64
C GLY A 105 1.49 -1.03 -4.41
N ASN A 106 0.60 -1.86 -3.85
CA ASN A 106 0.08 -3.05 -4.55
C ASN A 106 -0.70 -2.67 -5.82
N LEU A 107 -1.61 -1.69 -5.73
CA LEU A 107 -2.40 -1.23 -6.87
C LEU A 107 -1.64 -0.30 -7.81
N SER A 108 -0.45 0.19 -7.44
CA SER A 108 0.45 0.88 -8.37
C SER A 108 0.84 -0.04 -9.55
N THR A 109 0.99 -1.35 -9.28
CA THR A 109 1.16 -2.37 -10.32
C THR A 109 -0.02 -2.39 -11.30
N GLY A 110 -1.24 -2.34 -10.77
CA GLY A 110 -2.47 -2.29 -11.55
C GLY A 110 -2.62 -0.96 -12.30
N ALA A 111 -2.18 0.15 -11.72
CA ALA A 111 -2.21 1.46 -12.36
C ALA A 111 -1.36 1.49 -13.63
N GLY A 112 -0.15 0.92 -13.60
CA GLY A 112 0.70 0.81 -14.78
C GLY A 112 0.02 0.04 -15.92
N ALA A 113 -0.52 -1.15 -15.64
CA ALA A 113 -1.25 -1.94 -16.63
C ALA A 113 -2.53 -1.23 -17.11
N PHE A 114 -3.34 -0.71 -16.16
CA PHE A 114 -4.61 -0.04 -16.46
C PHE A 114 -4.41 1.18 -17.33
N ALA A 115 -3.34 1.96 -17.14
CA ALA A 115 -3.03 3.13 -17.97
C ALA A 115 -2.94 2.77 -19.46
N ILE A 116 -2.39 1.60 -19.78
CA ILE A 116 -2.28 1.07 -21.14
C ILE A 116 -3.65 0.57 -21.63
N HIS A 117 -4.34 -0.28 -20.85
CA HIS A 117 -5.69 -0.76 -21.18
C HIS A 117 -6.70 0.38 -21.41
N ALA A 118 -6.57 1.45 -20.62
CA ALA A 118 -7.45 2.61 -20.62
C ALA A 118 -7.20 3.59 -21.78
N GLY A 119 -6.12 3.39 -22.55
CA GLY A 119 -5.70 4.31 -23.61
C GLY A 119 -5.24 5.66 -23.09
N LEU A 120 -4.62 5.70 -21.90
CA LEU A 120 -4.16 6.94 -21.28
C LEU A 120 -2.71 7.29 -21.66
N LEU A 121 -1.94 6.34 -22.16
CA LEU A 121 -0.59 6.59 -22.66
C LEU A 121 -0.58 7.12 -24.10
N ASP A 122 0.48 7.85 -24.44
CA ASP A 122 0.85 8.09 -25.84
C ASP A 122 1.17 6.75 -26.52
N PRO A 123 0.47 6.37 -27.61
CA PRO A 123 0.74 5.13 -28.35
C PRO A 123 2.19 4.99 -28.80
N ALA A 124 2.92 6.10 -29.04
CA ALA A 124 4.33 6.05 -29.41
C ALA A 124 5.24 5.48 -28.31
N ARG A 125 4.77 5.43 -27.06
CA ARG A 125 5.49 4.84 -25.91
C ARG A 125 5.19 3.35 -25.71
N ILE A 126 4.21 2.79 -26.43
CA ILE A 126 3.81 1.39 -26.31
C ILE A 126 4.49 0.60 -27.44
N PRO A 127 5.49 -0.24 -27.15
CA PRO A 127 6.11 -1.07 -28.18
C PRO A 127 5.17 -2.17 -28.66
N GLU A 128 5.40 -2.71 -29.87
CA GLU A 128 4.66 -3.90 -30.32
C GLU A 128 4.97 -5.13 -29.43
N ASN A 129 6.23 -5.30 -29.02
CA ASN A 129 6.67 -6.31 -28.07
C ASN A 129 7.80 -5.75 -27.21
N GLY A 130 7.87 -6.11 -25.93
CA GLY A 130 8.94 -5.68 -25.01
C GLY A 130 8.39 -5.16 -23.69
N VAL A 131 8.90 -4.01 -23.23
CA VAL A 131 8.48 -3.39 -21.97
C VAL A 131 8.06 -1.95 -22.23
N CYS A 132 6.87 -1.57 -21.79
CA CYS A 132 6.42 -0.19 -21.72
C CYS A 132 6.76 0.38 -20.34
N VAL A 133 7.55 1.46 -20.31
CA VAL A 133 7.90 2.18 -19.09
C VAL A 133 6.86 3.27 -18.84
N VAL A 134 5.93 2.98 -17.92
CA VAL A 134 4.84 3.86 -17.53
C VAL A 134 5.28 4.74 -16.36
N ARG A 135 5.25 6.06 -16.56
CA ARG A 135 5.62 7.07 -15.55
C ARG A 135 4.36 7.56 -14.86
N ILE A 136 4.17 7.13 -13.62
CA ILE A 136 2.95 7.36 -12.85
C ILE A 136 3.21 8.50 -11.86
N TRP A 137 2.44 9.57 -11.96
CA TRP A 137 2.36 10.58 -10.93
C TRP A 137 1.38 10.11 -9.85
N GLN A 138 1.89 9.77 -8.68
CA GLN A 138 1.06 9.39 -7.54
C GLN A 138 0.48 10.66 -6.92
N ALA A 139 -0.77 10.98 -7.23
CA ALA A 139 -1.36 12.28 -6.90
C ALA A 139 -1.75 12.45 -5.42
N ASN A 140 -1.89 11.37 -4.65
CA ASN A 140 -2.14 11.45 -3.20
C ASN A 140 -0.92 11.97 -2.44
N ILE A 141 0.28 11.51 -2.83
CA ILE A 141 1.53 11.80 -2.11
C ILE A 141 2.53 12.62 -2.94
N GLN A 142 2.18 12.96 -4.18
CA GLN A 142 2.99 13.76 -5.11
C GLN A 142 4.38 13.16 -5.36
N LYS A 143 4.42 11.87 -5.72
CA LYS A 143 5.65 11.12 -5.98
C LYS A 143 5.60 10.37 -7.30
N THR A 144 6.77 10.16 -7.89
CA THR A 144 6.90 9.38 -9.12
C THR A 144 7.00 7.89 -8.83
N ILE A 145 6.22 7.11 -9.56
CA ILE A 145 6.34 5.65 -9.60
C ILE A 145 6.56 5.23 -11.05
N ILE A 146 7.57 4.40 -11.30
CA ILE A 146 7.82 3.81 -12.61
C ILE A 146 7.30 2.38 -12.60
N ALA A 147 6.46 2.04 -13.58
CA ALA A 147 6.01 0.66 -13.79
C ALA A 147 6.55 0.15 -15.13
N HIS A 148 7.32 -0.94 -15.06
CA HIS A 148 7.84 -1.65 -16.22
C HIS A 148 6.85 -2.73 -16.61
N VAL A 149 5.94 -2.40 -17.53
CA VAL A 149 4.82 -3.28 -17.92
C VAL A 149 5.22 -4.07 -19.17
N PRO A 150 5.22 -5.42 -19.12
CA PRO A 150 5.54 -6.22 -20.29
C PRO A 150 4.42 -6.13 -21.34
N ILE A 151 4.80 -6.09 -22.61
CA ILE A 151 3.92 -5.92 -23.77
C ILE A 151 4.16 -7.02 -24.79
N THR A 152 3.07 -7.59 -25.29
CA THR A 152 3.05 -8.58 -26.37
C THR A 152 1.96 -8.19 -27.37
N ASN A 153 2.30 -8.11 -28.65
CA ASN A 153 1.40 -7.70 -29.74
C ASN A 153 0.62 -6.39 -29.45
N GLY A 154 1.33 -5.38 -28.95
CA GLY A 154 0.78 -4.06 -28.60
C GLY A 154 -0.16 -4.05 -27.39
N GLN A 155 -0.28 -5.16 -26.66
CA GLN A 155 -1.16 -5.31 -25.50
C GLN A 155 -0.38 -5.67 -24.24
N VAL A 156 -0.92 -5.36 -23.06
CA VAL A 156 -0.33 -5.76 -21.79
C VAL A 156 -0.23 -7.29 -21.72
N GLN A 157 0.97 -7.80 -21.45
CA GLN A 157 1.21 -9.20 -21.13
C GLN A 157 0.82 -9.45 -19.67
N GLU A 158 -0.37 -10.01 -19.42
CA GLU A 158 -0.86 -10.26 -18.06
C GLU A 158 -0.44 -11.63 -17.51
N THR A 159 -0.34 -12.63 -18.38
CA THR A 159 -0.01 -14.02 -17.99
C THR A 159 1.50 -14.24 -17.97
N GLY A 160 1.96 -15.17 -17.15
CA GLY A 160 3.38 -15.48 -16.96
C GLY A 160 3.58 -16.50 -15.86
N ASP A 161 4.84 -16.73 -15.51
CA ASP A 161 5.29 -17.71 -14.51
C ASP A 161 5.83 -17.05 -13.23
N PHE A 162 5.80 -15.71 -13.12
CA PHE A 162 6.21 -15.01 -11.92
C PHE A 162 5.23 -15.26 -10.77
N GLU A 163 5.76 -15.86 -9.71
CA GLU A 163 5.05 -16.10 -8.46
C GLU A 163 5.25 -14.93 -7.47
N LEU A 164 4.18 -14.59 -6.76
CA LEU A 164 4.19 -13.59 -5.71
C LEU A 164 3.49 -14.18 -4.50
N ASP A 165 4.19 -14.35 -3.39
CA ASP A 165 3.61 -14.89 -2.16
C ASP A 165 2.39 -14.04 -1.70
N GLY A 166 1.26 -14.71 -1.49
CA GLY A 166 -0.05 -14.06 -1.27
C GLY A 166 -0.90 -13.89 -2.54
N VAL A 167 -0.39 -14.24 -3.72
CA VAL A 167 -1.14 -14.38 -4.98
C VAL A 167 -1.20 -15.86 -5.36
N THR A 168 -2.41 -16.37 -5.60
CA THR A 168 -2.65 -17.80 -5.80
C THR A 168 -2.08 -18.36 -7.11
N PHE A 169 -2.07 -17.56 -8.17
CA PHE A 169 -1.67 -18.00 -9.51
C PHE A 169 -0.57 -17.10 -10.06
N PRO A 170 0.40 -17.66 -10.81
CA PRO A 170 1.45 -16.87 -11.44
C PRO A 170 0.88 -15.95 -12.52
N ALA A 171 1.63 -14.91 -12.83
CA ALA A 171 1.30 -13.89 -13.82
C ALA A 171 2.59 -13.29 -14.38
N ALA A 172 2.50 -12.31 -15.28
CA ALA A 172 3.69 -11.59 -15.73
C ALA A 172 4.29 -10.73 -14.59
N GLU A 173 5.61 -10.66 -14.54
CA GLU A 173 6.32 -9.76 -13.63
C GLU A 173 6.17 -8.31 -14.09
N ILE A 174 5.89 -7.42 -13.14
CA ILE A 174 5.93 -5.97 -13.32
C ILE A 174 6.87 -5.42 -12.25
N VAL A 175 7.99 -4.85 -12.69
CA VAL A 175 8.94 -4.18 -11.80
C VAL A 175 8.42 -2.77 -11.51
N LEU A 176 8.37 -2.41 -10.24
CA LEU A 176 8.02 -1.08 -9.77
C LEU A 176 9.23 -0.38 -9.17
N GLU A 177 9.36 0.90 -9.48
CA GLU A 177 10.33 1.81 -8.89
C GLU A 177 9.59 2.95 -8.22
N PHE A 178 9.86 3.17 -6.94
CA PHE A 178 9.39 4.32 -6.18
C PHE A 178 10.56 5.29 -6.09
N LEU A 179 10.50 6.39 -6.86
CA LEU A 179 11.57 7.38 -6.90
C LEU A 179 11.39 8.38 -5.77
N ASP A 180 12.52 8.74 -5.15
CA ASP A 180 12.59 9.65 -4.01
C ASP A 180 11.45 9.42 -2.99
N PRO A 181 11.32 8.19 -2.45
CA PRO A 181 10.14 7.78 -1.68
C PRO A 181 10.02 8.49 -0.33
N SER A 182 11.03 9.25 0.09
CA SER A 182 11.03 10.10 1.29
C SER A 182 10.44 11.48 1.02
N ASP A 183 9.91 12.14 2.05
CA ASP A 183 9.20 13.42 1.93
C ASP A 183 10.15 14.64 1.98
N ASP A 184 11.44 14.48 1.65
CA ASP A 184 12.54 15.44 1.91
C ASP A 184 12.52 16.72 1.02
N GLY A 185 11.36 17.18 0.54
CA GLY A 185 11.22 18.37 -0.34
C GLY A 185 11.25 19.73 0.40
N GLU A 186 11.30 20.84 -0.35
CA GLU A 186 11.40 22.22 0.20
C GLU A 186 10.25 22.62 1.16
N GLU A 187 9.09 21.95 1.08
CA GLU A 187 7.95 22.09 1.99
C GLU A 187 7.66 20.79 2.80
N GLY A 188 8.50 19.76 2.68
CA GLY A 188 8.26 18.38 3.12
C GLY A 188 9.09 17.90 4.33
N GLY A 189 8.65 16.81 4.96
CA GLY A 189 9.23 16.28 6.21
C GLY A 189 10.43 15.36 6.01
N SER A 190 11.33 15.32 7.00
CA SER A 190 12.47 14.39 7.04
C SER A 190 12.03 12.93 6.97
N MET A 191 12.77 12.09 6.22
CA MET A 191 12.64 10.62 6.23
C MET A 191 12.53 10.04 7.63
N PHE A 192 13.28 10.59 8.59
CA PHE A 192 13.12 10.34 10.02
C PHE A 192 12.55 11.60 10.69
N PRO A 193 11.22 11.72 10.86
CA PRO A 193 10.59 12.95 11.34
C PRO A 193 10.99 13.34 12.78
N THR A 194 11.53 12.39 13.56
CA THR A 194 12.07 12.65 14.90
C THR A 194 13.53 13.10 14.91
N GLY A 195 14.22 12.96 13.78
CA GLY A 195 15.67 13.13 13.66
C GLY A 195 16.50 11.92 14.08
N ASN A 196 15.87 10.85 14.60
CA ASN A 196 16.55 9.66 15.12
C ASN A 196 16.25 8.42 14.27
N LEU A 197 17.23 7.51 14.13
CA LEU A 197 16.99 6.19 13.52
C LEU A 197 16.15 5.29 14.43
N VAL A 198 16.30 5.45 15.74
CA VAL A 198 15.54 4.73 16.78
C VAL A 198 15.24 5.71 17.91
N ASP A 199 13.98 5.77 18.32
CA ASP A 199 13.49 6.52 19.48
C ASP A 199 13.04 5.57 20.59
N ASP A 200 12.98 6.07 21.81
CA ASP A 200 12.16 5.51 22.88
C ASP A 200 10.73 6.06 22.75
N LEU A 201 9.79 5.23 22.31
CA LEU A 201 8.39 5.59 22.11
C LEU A 201 7.58 5.28 23.38
N ASP A 202 7.21 6.32 24.12
CA ASP A 202 6.30 6.20 25.25
C ASP A 202 4.85 5.98 24.80
N VAL A 203 4.22 4.91 25.28
CA VAL A 203 2.83 4.55 24.96
C VAL A 203 2.03 4.50 26.26
N PRO A 204 1.23 5.55 26.56
CA PRO A 204 0.53 5.68 27.82
C PRO A 204 -0.31 4.45 28.19
N GLY A 205 -0.04 3.89 29.37
CA GLY A 205 -0.73 2.70 29.90
C GLY A 205 -0.37 1.39 29.19
N VAL A 206 0.68 1.37 28.37
CA VAL A 206 1.17 0.16 27.68
C VAL A 206 2.65 -0.10 27.96
N GLY A 207 3.50 0.93 27.85
CA GLY A 207 4.93 0.83 28.08
C GLY A 207 5.74 1.73 27.16
N THR A 208 7.07 1.68 27.28
CA THR A 208 8.01 2.37 26.39
C THR A 208 8.70 1.34 25.51
N PHE A 209 8.72 1.58 24.20
CA PHE A 209 9.28 0.64 23.21
C PHE A 209 10.33 1.32 22.35
N LYS A 210 11.38 0.59 21.96
CA LYS A 210 12.23 1.07 20.87
C LYS A 210 11.41 1.12 19.59
N ALA A 211 11.51 2.23 18.86
CA ALA A 211 10.79 2.40 17.61
C ALA A 211 11.62 3.12 16.56
N THR A 212 11.62 2.59 15.33
CA THR A 212 12.00 3.35 14.14
C THR A 212 10.74 3.94 13.54
N MET A 213 10.69 5.27 13.41
CA MET A 213 9.59 5.98 12.74
C MET A 213 10.12 6.58 11.44
N ILE A 214 9.60 6.10 10.32
CA ILE A 214 10.12 6.45 9.00
C ILE A 214 8.99 6.91 8.05
N THR A 215 9.28 7.91 7.24
CA THR A 215 8.42 8.40 6.17
C THR A 215 9.08 8.07 4.82
N ALA A 216 8.92 6.82 4.37
CA ALA A 216 9.38 6.36 3.07
C ALA A 216 8.34 5.42 2.44
N GLY A 217 7.75 5.82 1.32
CA GLY A 217 6.61 5.14 0.69
C GLY A 217 5.28 5.32 1.45
N ILE A 218 5.27 5.11 2.77
CA ILE A 218 4.18 5.51 3.69
C ILE A 218 4.76 5.70 5.11
N PRO A 219 4.28 6.70 5.89
CA PRO A 219 4.67 6.81 7.29
C PRO A 219 4.44 5.51 8.05
N THR A 220 5.48 4.96 8.66
CA THR A 220 5.45 3.65 9.32
C THR A 220 6.23 3.69 10.63
N VAL A 221 5.60 3.15 11.68
CA VAL A 221 6.20 2.89 12.99
C VAL A 221 6.61 1.42 13.01
N PHE A 222 7.90 1.15 13.18
CA PHE A 222 8.46 -0.18 13.38
C PHE A 222 8.87 -0.36 14.85
N VAL A 223 8.46 -1.46 15.47
CA VAL A 223 8.87 -1.87 16.83
C VAL A 223 9.44 -3.29 16.80
N ASN A 224 10.24 -3.69 17.78
CA ASN A 224 10.68 -5.09 17.87
C ASN A 224 9.53 -5.99 18.34
N ALA A 225 9.40 -7.16 17.76
CA ALA A 225 8.38 -8.13 18.15
C ALA A 225 8.53 -8.53 19.63
N GLU A 226 9.75 -8.77 20.09
CA GLU A 226 10.02 -9.19 21.48
C GLU A 226 9.61 -8.13 22.52
N ASP A 227 9.89 -6.85 22.23
CA ASP A 227 9.55 -5.71 23.10
C ASP A 227 8.04 -5.61 23.34
N ILE A 228 7.25 -6.04 22.35
CA ILE A 228 5.79 -6.06 22.43
C ILE A 228 5.21 -7.45 22.72
N GLY A 229 6.03 -8.46 23.03
CA GLY A 229 5.57 -9.79 23.46
C GLY A 229 5.19 -10.75 22.32
N TYR A 230 5.72 -10.52 21.12
CA TYR A 230 5.48 -11.33 19.92
C TYR A 230 6.77 -11.99 19.41
N GLN A 231 6.62 -13.03 18.60
CA GLN A 231 7.72 -13.78 18.00
C GLN A 231 8.16 -13.23 16.65
N GLY A 232 7.25 -12.55 15.93
CA GLY A 232 7.43 -12.10 14.54
C GLY A 232 6.88 -13.08 13.50
N THR A 233 6.44 -14.26 13.93
CA THR A 233 5.96 -15.35 13.06
C THR A 233 4.43 -15.43 12.95
N GLU A 234 3.70 -14.59 13.70
CA GLU A 234 2.25 -14.67 13.87
C GLU A 234 1.46 -14.58 12.55
N LEU A 235 0.37 -15.35 12.48
CA LEU A 235 -0.62 -15.29 11.41
C LEU A 235 -1.87 -14.52 11.85
N ARG A 236 -2.74 -14.21 10.90
CA ARG A 236 -3.94 -13.37 11.12
C ARG A 236 -4.82 -13.89 12.25
N GLU A 237 -5.02 -15.19 12.36
CA GLU A 237 -5.93 -15.79 13.35
C GLU A 237 -5.46 -15.57 14.79
N GLN A 238 -4.14 -15.41 15.00
CA GLN A 238 -3.55 -15.21 16.33
C GLN A 238 -3.69 -13.76 16.83
N ILE A 239 -3.94 -12.80 15.93
CA ILE A 239 -4.02 -11.35 16.25
C ILE A 239 -5.40 -10.77 15.97
N ASN A 240 -6.00 -11.08 14.82
CA ASN A 240 -7.24 -10.43 14.35
C ASN A 240 -8.51 -10.83 15.10
N GLY A 241 -8.44 -11.93 15.85
CA GLY A 241 -9.52 -12.44 16.70
C GLY A 241 -9.50 -11.89 18.13
N ASP A 242 -8.49 -11.11 18.50
CA ASP A 242 -8.31 -10.60 19.86
C ASP A 242 -8.42 -9.06 19.88
N PRO A 243 -9.57 -8.52 20.33
CA PRO A 243 -9.78 -7.07 20.39
C PRO A 243 -8.79 -6.34 21.30
N GLU A 244 -8.28 -6.98 22.36
CA GLU A 244 -7.34 -6.34 23.30
C GLU A 244 -5.97 -6.16 22.64
N GLN A 245 -5.51 -7.16 21.90
CA GLN A 245 -4.29 -7.06 21.08
C GLN A 245 -4.42 -5.95 20.03
N LEU A 246 -5.54 -5.90 19.31
CA LEU A 246 -5.77 -4.88 18.29
C LEU A 246 -5.82 -3.47 18.90
N ALA A 247 -6.48 -3.31 20.05
CA ALA A 247 -6.51 -2.04 20.78
C ALA A 247 -5.10 -1.63 21.26
N ARG A 248 -4.27 -2.58 21.68
CA ARG A 248 -2.87 -2.32 22.05
C ARG A 248 -2.04 -1.84 20.86
N PHE A 249 -2.16 -2.47 19.69
CA PHE A 249 -1.50 -1.98 18.47
C PHE A 249 -1.95 -0.58 18.07
N GLU A 250 -3.25 -0.28 18.20
CA GLU A 250 -3.76 1.07 17.90
C GLU A 250 -3.16 2.11 18.84
N LYS A 251 -3.02 1.83 20.14
CA LYS A 251 -2.34 2.74 21.08
C LYS A 251 -0.90 3.04 20.66
N ILE A 252 -0.14 2.02 20.26
CA ILE A 252 1.24 2.20 19.77
C ILE A 252 1.25 3.04 18.49
N ARG A 253 0.34 2.76 17.55
CA ARG A 253 0.21 3.54 16.31
C ARG A 253 -0.10 5.00 16.58
N VAL A 254 -1.03 5.30 17.49
CA VAL A 254 -1.42 6.67 17.87
C VAL A 254 -0.24 7.39 18.53
N ALA A 255 0.48 6.74 19.44
CA ALA A 255 1.68 7.31 20.06
C ALA A 255 2.74 7.64 19.01
N GLY A 256 3.00 6.74 18.06
CA GLY A 256 3.90 6.99 16.94
C GLY A 256 3.43 8.13 16.04
N ALA A 257 2.13 8.21 15.73
CA ALA A 257 1.56 9.29 14.92
C ALA A 257 1.76 10.67 15.56
N LEU A 258 1.55 10.78 16.88
CA LEU A 258 1.83 12.00 17.65
C LEU A 258 3.32 12.34 17.62
N ARG A 259 4.18 11.34 17.87
CA ARG A 259 5.64 11.54 17.93
C ARG A 259 6.25 11.94 16.58
N MET A 260 5.66 11.45 15.48
CA MET A 260 6.01 11.82 14.10
C MET A 260 5.44 13.18 13.67
N GLY A 261 4.57 13.82 14.49
CA GLY A 261 3.92 15.08 14.14
C GLY A 261 2.81 14.96 13.08
N LEU A 262 2.30 13.75 12.81
CA LEU A 262 1.25 13.50 11.81
C LEU A 262 -0.15 13.88 12.29
N ILE A 263 -0.33 13.95 13.61
CA ILE A 263 -1.54 14.37 14.32
C ILE A 263 -1.14 15.21 15.54
N LYS A 264 -2.01 16.13 15.97
CA LYS A 264 -1.75 16.96 17.17
C LYS A 264 -2.39 16.39 18.43
N THR A 265 -3.48 15.66 18.27
CA THR A 265 -4.25 15.05 19.35
C THR A 265 -4.56 13.59 19.04
N ALA A 266 -4.79 12.77 20.08
CA ALA A 266 -5.12 11.35 19.90
C ALA A 266 -6.46 11.16 19.15
N ASP A 267 -7.41 12.09 19.29
CA ASP A 267 -8.73 12.00 18.66
C ASP A 267 -8.66 12.11 17.13
N GLU A 268 -7.70 12.84 16.58
CA GLU A 268 -7.45 12.93 15.13
C GLU A 268 -7.14 11.56 14.51
N ALA A 269 -6.65 10.60 15.30
CA ALA A 269 -6.39 9.24 14.83
C ALA A 269 -7.68 8.49 14.44
N LEU A 270 -8.85 8.85 14.98
CA LEU A 270 -10.13 8.20 14.70
C LEU A 270 -10.58 8.38 13.24
N THR A 271 -10.17 9.49 12.62
CA THR A 271 -10.43 9.84 11.22
C THR A 271 -9.18 9.71 10.35
N ARG A 272 -8.02 9.36 10.93
CA ARG A 272 -6.74 9.08 10.25
C ARG A 272 -6.26 7.66 10.53
N GLN A 273 -7.05 6.68 10.08
CA GLN A 273 -6.76 5.26 10.26
C GLN A 273 -5.78 4.70 9.22
N HIS A 274 -5.62 5.36 8.08
CA HIS A 274 -4.75 4.87 7.02
C HIS A 274 -3.26 5.10 7.32
N THR A 275 -2.89 6.21 7.96
CA THR A 275 -1.48 6.57 8.25
C THR A 275 -1.29 7.10 9.68
N PRO A 276 -0.14 6.84 10.33
CA PRO A 276 0.93 5.94 9.89
C PRO A 276 0.48 4.46 9.97
N LYS A 277 1.27 3.56 9.39
CA LYS A 277 1.17 2.12 9.64
C LYS A 277 1.93 1.78 10.93
N ILE A 278 1.56 0.66 11.54
CA ILE A 278 2.32 0.02 12.63
C ILE A 278 2.74 -1.36 12.16
N ALA A 279 4.02 -1.66 12.32
CA ALA A 279 4.62 -2.94 11.99
C ALA A 279 5.58 -3.36 13.11
N PHE A 280 5.75 -4.67 13.26
CA PHE A 280 6.74 -5.24 14.17
C PHE A 280 7.70 -6.16 13.42
N VAL A 281 8.96 -6.12 13.85
CA VAL A 281 10.09 -6.81 13.20
C VAL A 281 10.75 -7.80 14.14
N ALA A 282 11.32 -8.86 13.59
CA ALA A 282 12.13 -9.82 14.32
C ALA A 282 13.24 -10.38 13.43
N GLU A 283 14.27 -10.95 14.06
CA GLU A 283 15.27 -11.75 13.36
C GLU A 283 14.64 -12.93 12.59
N PRO A 284 15.32 -13.47 11.56
CA PRO A 284 14.88 -14.65 10.83
C PRO A 284 14.53 -15.82 11.74
N LYS A 285 13.33 -16.37 11.54
CA LYS A 285 12.90 -17.64 12.16
C LYS A 285 12.12 -18.46 11.16
N ASP A 286 12.22 -19.78 11.28
CA ASP A 286 11.37 -20.70 10.55
C ASP A 286 9.90 -20.43 10.92
N TYR A 287 9.00 -20.41 9.95
CA TYR A 287 7.56 -20.38 10.21
C TYR A 287 6.77 -21.04 9.09
N LEU A 288 5.53 -21.40 9.42
CA LEU A 288 4.55 -21.87 8.46
C LEU A 288 3.72 -20.68 7.97
N SER A 289 3.74 -20.42 6.65
CA SER A 289 2.95 -19.34 6.07
C SER A 289 1.45 -19.68 6.08
N SER A 290 0.62 -18.68 5.78
CA SER A 290 -0.83 -18.85 5.67
C SER A 290 -1.28 -19.79 4.56
N SER A 291 -0.40 -20.16 3.62
CA SER A 291 -0.69 -21.18 2.59
C SER A 291 -0.25 -22.59 2.99
N GLY A 292 0.36 -22.77 4.18
CA GLY A 292 0.95 -24.03 4.61
C GLY A 292 2.36 -24.28 4.06
N LYS A 293 2.97 -23.31 3.38
CA LYS A 293 4.36 -23.39 2.94
C LYS A 293 5.30 -23.05 4.10
N THR A 294 6.30 -23.89 4.36
CA THR A 294 7.38 -23.56 5.28
C THR A 294 8.25 -22.47 4.66
N VAL A 295 8.54 -21.43 5.43
CA VAL A 295 9.52 -20.39 5.10
C VAL A 295 10.71 -20.58 6.04
N PRO A 296 11.85 -21.09 5.54
CA PRO A 296 13.05 -21.27 6.34
C PRO A 296 13.69 -19.93 6.72
N ALA A 297 14.25 -19.84 7.92
CA ALA A 297 15.01 -18.69 8.40
C ALA A 297 16.16 -18.35 7.45
N GLY A 298 16.83 -19.37 6.88
CA GLY A 298 17.92 -19.17 5.92
C GLY A 298 17.50 -18.58 4.56
N GLU A 299 16.20 -18.50 4.28
CA GLU A 299 15.65 -17.90 3.06
C GLU A 299 15.12 -16.48 3.27
N ILE A 300 15.26 -15.90 4.48
CA ILE A 300 14.81 -14.55 4.79
C ILE A 300 15.86 -13.80 5.59
N ASP A 301 15.93 -12.49 5.39
CA ASP A 301 16.82 -11.60 6.13
C ASP A 301 16.20 -11.14 7.46
N LEU A 302 14.87 -11.08 7.54
CA LEU A 302 14.11 -10.69 8.72
C LEU A 302 12.64 -11.12 8.61
N LEU A 303 11.91 -11.02 9.72
CA LEU A 303 10.46 -11.15 9.76
C LEU A 303 9.81 -9.77 9.92
N VAL A 304 8.73 -9.52 9.19
CA VAL A 304 7.91 -8.32 9.36
C VAL A 304 6.42 -8.67 9.35
N ARG A 305 5.69 -8.08 10.28
CA ARG A 305 4.24 -8.16 10.40
C ARG A 305 3.69 -6.75 10.50
N ALA A 306 2.69 -6.41 9.70
CA ALA A 306 2.15 -5.06 9.64
C ALA A 306 0.63 -5.05 9.74
N LEU A 307 0.09 -4.03 10.41
CA LEU A 307 -1.33 -3.80 10.51
C LEU A 307 -1.78 -2.70 9.53
N SER A 308 -2.98 -2.86 8.99
CA SER A 308 -3.64 -1.83 8.19
C SER A 308 -5.13 -1.83 8.47
N MET A 309 -5.67 -0.66 8.78
CA MET A 309 -7.08 -0.47 9.19
C MET A 309 -7.42 -1.35 10.41
N GLY A 310 -6.58 -1.31 11.44
CA GLY A 310 -6.80 -2.01 12.71
C GLY A 310 -6.71 -3.55 12.65
N LYS A 311 -6.20 -4.14 11.58
CA LYS A 311 -6.04 -5.60 11.44
C LYS A 311 -4.68 -5.97 10.86
N LEU A 312 -4.14 -7.12 11.26
CA LEU A 312 -2.96 -7.73 10.66
C LEU A 312 -3.22 -8.00 9.18
N HIS A 313 -2.34 -7.46 8.33
CA HIS A 313 -2.39 -7.64 6.90
C HIS A 313 -2.01 -9.08 6.52
N HIS A 314 -2.66 -9.64 5.49
CA HIS A 314 -2.46 -11.05 5.12
C HIS A 314 -1.10 -11.33 4.50
N ALA A 315 -0.56 -10.39 3.71
CA ALA A 315 0.79 -10.42 3.15
C ALA A 315 1.55 -9.16 3.60
N MET A 316 1.90 -8.26 2.69
CA MET A 316 2.43 -6.93 3.02
C MET A 316 1.86 -5.84 2.10
N MET A 317 1.58 -4.65 2.65
CA MET A 317 1.22 -3.48 1.86
C MET A 317 2.44 -3.03 1.02
N GLY A 318 2.27 -2.79 -0.28
CA GLY A 318 3.39 -2.37 -1.14
C GLY A 318 4.15 -1.14 -0.64
N THR A 319 3.46 -0.13 -0.12
CA THR A 319 4.11 1.05 0.47
C THR A 319 4.86 0.75 1.77
N CYS A 320 4.37 -0.19 2.60
CA CYS A 320 5.08 -0.66 3.78
C CYS A 320 6.32 -1.49 3.38
N ALA A 321 6.26 -2.23 2.26
CA ALA A 321 7.44 -2.90 1.71
C ALA A 321 8.52 -1.89 1.30
N VAL A 322 8.16 -0.74 0.71
CA VAL A 322 9.11 0.37 0.49
C VAL A 322 9.72 0.82 1.82
N ALA A 323 8.90 1.10 2.84
CA ALA A 323 9.39 1.49 4.17
C ALA A 323 10.36 0.46 4.77
N ILE A 324 10.07 -0.84 4.62
CA ILE A 324 10.95 -1.94 5.06
C ILE A 324 12.27 -1.91 4.30
N GLY A 325 12.25 -1.85 2.96
CA GLY A 325 13.46 -1.83 2.15
C GLY A 325 14.33 -0.62 2.47
N THR A 326 13.71 0.56 2.57
CA THR A 326 14.39 1.80 2.94
C THR A 326 15.00 1.73 4.33
N ALA A 327 14.24 1.35 5.35
CA ALA A 327 14.76 1.24 6.71
C ALA A 327 15.88 0.20 6.81
N ALA A 328 15.74 -0.94 6.12
CA ALA A 328 16.76 -2.00 6.09
C ALA A 328 18.08 -1.55 5.43
N ALA A 329 18.02 -0.63 4.45
CA ALA A 329 19.20 -0.09 3.79
C ALA A 329 20.01 0.88 4.67
N ILE A 330 19.42 1.37 5.76
CA ILE A 330 20.00 2.40 6.63
C ILE A 330 20.53 1.73 7.91
N PRO A 331 21.87 1.64 8.10
CA PRO A 331 22.46 1.01 9.27
C PRO A 331 21.98 1.64 10.58
N GLY A 332 21.48 0.80 11.50
CA GLY A 332 21.07 1.22 12.84
C GLY A 332 19.57 1.45 13.04
N THR A 333 18.72 1.38 12.01
CA THR A 333 17.27 1.28 12.22
C THR A 333 16.90 -0.10 12.80
N LEU A 334 15.74 -0.24 13.46
CA LEU A 334 15.29 -1.54 13.97
C LEU A 334 15.11 -2.58 12.86
N VAL A 335 14.67 -2.15 11.67
CA VAL A 335 14.52 -3.03 10.50
C VAL A 335 15.90 -3.53 10.03
N ASN A 336 16.88 -2.63 9.98
CA ASN A 336 18.25 -2.99 9.63
C ASN A 336 18.89 -3.94 10.65
N LEU A 337 18.70 -3.66 11.95
CA LEU A 337 19.21 -4.50 13.04
C LEU A 337 18.59 -5.90 13.03
N ALA A 338 17.27 -6.01 12.85
CA ALA A 338 16.59 -7.29 12.67
C ALA A 338 17.08 -8.07 11.44
N ALA A 339 17.61 -7.36 10.44
CA ALA A 339 18.28 -7.92 9.26
C ALA A 339 19.78 -8.15 9.44
N GLY A 340 20.33 -8.08 10.65
CA GLY A 340 21.74 -8.34 10.95
C GLY A 340 22.67 -7.11 10.95
N GLY A 341 22.14 -5.89 10.82
CA GLY A 341 22.84 -4.65 11.17
C GLY A 341 23.82 -4.07 10.14
N SER A 342 24.08 -4.76 9.02
CA SER A 342 24.96 -4.27 7.95
C SER A 342 24.21 -3.44 6.91
N ALA A 343 24.91 -2.58 6.16
CA ALA A 343 24.33 -1.94 4.98
C ALA A 343 23.89 -2.98 3.94
N ARG A 344 22.70 -2.80 3.35
CA ARG A 344 22.09 -3.74 2.40
C ARG A 344 21.36 -2.98 1.30
N GLU A 345 21.55 -3.36 0.05
CA GLU A 345 20.79 -2.78 -1.08
C GLU A 345 19.43 -3.45 -1.28
N ALA A 346 19.24 -4.64 -0.71
CA ALA A 346 17.98 -5.35 -0.72
C ALA A 346 17.85 -6.29 0.47
N VAL A 347 16.60 -6.53 0.87
CA VAL A 347 16.22 -7.53 1.86
C VAL A 347 15.06 -8.37 1.35
N ARG A 348 15.07 -9.63 1.73
CA ARG A 348 13.93 -10.55 1.61
C ARG A 348 13.33 -10.76 2.98
N PHE A 349 12.16 -10.19 3.24
CA PHE A 349 11.50 -10.35 4.52
C PHE A 349 10.38 -11.40 4.46
N GLY A 350 10.17 -12.13 5.55
CA GLY A 350 9.03 -13.01 5.74
C GLY A 350 7.81 -12.25 6.27
N HIS A 351 6.67 -12.38 5.60
CA HIS A 351 5.35 -11.86 5.96
C HIS A 351 4.34 -13.02 6.07
N PRO A 352 3.10 -12.86 6.57
CA PRO A 352 2.26 -14.03 6.89
C PRO A 352 1.99 -14.99 5.72
N SER A 353 1.92 -14.50 4.47
CA SER A 353 1.75 -15.36 3.29
C SER A 353 3.03 -15.91 2.64
N GLY A 354 4.24 -15.61 3.14
CA GLY A 354 5.49 -15.99 2.48
C GLY A 354 6.55 -14.90 2.52
N THR A 355 7.30 -14.69 1.45
CA THR A 355 8.43 -13.76 1.39
C THR A 355 8.22 -12.66 0.35
N LEU A 356 8.86 -11.51 0.59
CA LEU A 356 8.97 -10.46 -0.43
C LEU A 356 10.39 -9.90 -0.43
N ARG A 357 10.99 -9.83 -1.62
CA ARG A 357 12.25 -9.12 -1.84
C ARG A 357 11.98 -7.67 -2.21
N VAL A 358 12.61 -6.75 -1.51
CA VAL A 358 12.57 -5.31 -1.79
C VAL A 358 13.98 -4.74 -1.77
N GLY A 359 14.29 -3.89 -2.73
CA GLY A 359 15.54 -3.14 -2.79
C GLY A 359 15.33 -1.67 -2.43
N ALA A 360 16.35 -1.04 -1.86
CA ALA A 360 16.41 0.41 -1.70
C ALA A 360 17.86 0.89 -1.84
N GLN A 361 18.03 2.02 -2.52
CA GLN A 361 19.30 2.72 -2.61
C GLN A 361 19.25 3.92 -1.69
N ALA A 362 19.98 3.85 -0.58
CA ALA A 362 20.12 4.92 0.39
C ALA A 362 21.57 5.44 0.39
N ALA A 363 21.73 6.76 0.44
CA ALA A 363 23.02 7.43 0.56
C ALA A 363 22.95 8.45 1.68
N LEU A 364 24.06 8.66 2.38
CA LEU A 364 24.20 9.75 3.35
C LEU A 364 24.79 10.96 2.62
N VAL A 365 23.99 12.01 2.43
CA VAL A 365 24.37 13.25 1.75
C VAL A 365 24.29 14.38 2.78
N ASP A 366 25.38 15.10 3.01
CA ASP A 366 25.46 16.20 3.99
C ASP A 366 24.95 15.83 5.40
N GLY A 367 25.16 14.58 5.82
CA GLY A 367 24.74 14.07 7.12
C GLY A 367 23.25 13.68 7.21
N GLN A 368 22.51 13.73 6.10
CA GLN A 368 21.12 13.31 6.00
C GLN A 368 20.99 12.08 5.10
N TRP A 369 20.14 11.13 5.48
CA TRP A 369 19.85 9.98 4.64
C TRP A 369 18.91 10.38 3.52
N THR A 370 19.33 10.12 2.28
CA THR A 370 18.52 10.30 1.08
C THR A 370 18.33 8.95 0.42
N VAL A 371 17.10 8.63 0.05
CA VAL A 371 16.79 7.40 -0.71
C VAL A 371 16.37 7.82 -2.10
N THR A 372 17.14 7.42 -3.10
CA THR A 372 16.87 7.78 -4.49
C THR A 372 15.80 6.88 -5.10
N LYS A 373 15.76 5.62 -4.67
CA LYS A 373 14.91 4.60 -5.31
C LYS A 373 14.64 3.43 -4.38
N ALA A 374 13.39 2.97 -4.38
CA ALA A 374 13.01 1.64 -3.88
C ALA A 374 12.42 0.78 -4.99
N ILE A 375 12.78 -0.49 -5.04
CA ILE A 375 12.46 -1.41 -6.14
C ILE A 375 11.77 -2.66 -5.61
N MET A 376 10.68 -3.07 -6.25
CA MET A 376 10.06 -4.37 -5.99
C MET A 376 9.38 -4.91 -7.23
N SER A 377 9.28 -6.24 -7.29
CA SER A 377 8.53 -6.94 -8.32
C SER A 377 7.12 -7.29 -7.82
N ARG A 378 6.13 -7.10 -8.68
CA ARG A 378 4.73 -7.45 -8.45
C ARG A 378 4.14 -8.05 -9.73
N SER A 379 2.84 -8.33 -9.72
CA SER A 379 2.08 -8.69 -10.91
C SER A 379 0.68 -8.08 -10.85
N ALA A 380 0.05 -7.88 -12.00
CA ALA A 380 -1.32 -7.40 -12.10
C ALA A 380 -2.10 -8.19 -13.14
N ARG A 381 -3.43 -8.21 -13.00
CA ARG A 381 -4.33 -8.70 -14.04
C ARG A 381 -5.75 -8.15 -13.89
N ILE A 382 -6.45 -7.99 -15.01
CA ILE A 382 -7.89 -7.78 -15.05
C ILE A 382 -8.60 -9.04 -14.54
N LEU A 383 -9.58 -8.84 -13.66
CA LEU A 383 -10.50 -9.88 -13.20
C LEU A 383 -11.86 -9.76 -13.87
N MET A 384 -12.31 -8.52 -14.10
CA MET A 384 -13.55 -8.19 -14.79
C MET A 384 -13.45 -6.79 -15.37
N GLU A 385 -14.00 -6.59 -16.57
CA GLU A 385 -14.12 -5.27 -17.21
C GLU A 385 -15.57 -5.05 -17.69
N GLY A 386 -15.99 -3.78 -17.77
CA GLY A 386 -17.33 -3.41 -18.20
C GLY A 386 -17.86 -2.22 -17.41
N TRP A 387 -19.01 -2.38 -16.77
CA TRP A 387 -19.66 -1.31 -15.99
C TRP A 387 -20.02 -1.77 -14.59
N VAL A 388 -19.64 -0.99 -13.58
CA VAL A 388 -20.29 -1.07 -12.27
C VAL A 388 -21.64 -0.37 -12.32
N ARG A 389 -22.52 -0.71 -11.38
CA ARG A 389 -23.82 -0.05 -11.24
C ARG A 389 -24.06 0.41 -9.82
N VAL A 390 -24.65 1.60 -9.69
CA VAL A 390 -25.11 2.17 -8.41
C VAL A 390 -26.48 2.83 -8.61
N PRO A 391 -27.32 2.94 -7.57
CA PRO A 391 -28.59 3.69 -7.65
C PRO A 391 -28.37 5.13 -8.16
N GLY A 392 -29.28 5.63 -9.01
CA GLY A 392 -29.13 6.96 -9.63
C GLY A 392 -29.24 8.14 -8.65
N ASP A 393 -29.75 7.88 -7.45
CA ASP A 393 -29.86 8.82 -6.32
C ASP A 393 -28.68 8.71 -5.32
N ALA A 394 -27.68 7.87 -5.61
CA ALA A 394 -26.51 7.68 -4.75
C ALA A 394 -25.42 8.75 -4.88
N LEU A 395 -25.56 9.72 -5.80
CA LEU A 395 -24.57 10.78 -6.08
C LEU A 395 -24.86 12.08 -5.32
#